data_AF-A0A0C3BAX7-F1
#
_entry.id   AF-A0A0C3BAX7-F1
#
_cell.length_a   1.000
_cell.length_b   1.000
_cell.length_c   1.000
_cell.angle_alpha   90.00
_cell.angle_beta   90.00
_cell.angle_gamma   90.00
#
_symmetry.space_group_name_H-M   'P 1'
#
loop_
_entity.id
_entity.type
_entity.pdbx_description
1 polymer ?
#
loop_
_entity_poly.entity_id
_entity_poly.type
_entity_poly.pdbx_seq_one_letter_code
_entity_poly.pdbx_strand_id
1 'polypeptide(L)'
;MWLAGVGDSTVALSCTNADGTRSGKRLLDLHATTTPSEYFRVSMSHPAVEEDIFLRDRLLNSLSMTRAIGDFSFKFHRSYLTHLFSYLPSTASANYIPGVTKYSRTPPYVIATPSLSYVDLQPFRARNPILLLFTDGVDNLASGRFDAKAVPRKEDPSVIVGALLGDNVGSEMAGILGHGVESKWHGCDGNRAIEVLGNLLGGTDIERLSMTMDPAIISDADDAEFYIDDTSIIVCI
;
A
#
# COMPACT_ATOMS: atom_id res chain seq x y z
N MET A 1 18.51 7.91 -11.02
CA MET A 1 17.37 7.00 -11.25
C MET A 1 16.10 7.83 -11.21
N TRP A 2 15.23 7.70 -12.21
CA TRP A 2 13.94 8.39 -12.23
C TRP A 2 12.84 7.50 -11.67
N LEU A 3 11.94 8.11 -10.91
CA LEU A 3 10.78 7.48 -10.29
C LEU A 3 9.53 8.21 -10.78
N ALA A 4 8.51 7.45 -11.15
CA ALA A 4 7.20 7.97 -11.49
C ALA A 4 6.14 7.10 -10.79
N GLY A 5 5.37 7.71 -9.89
CA GLY A 5 4.34 7.01 -9.12
C GLY A 5 2.96 7.58 -9.38
N VAL A 6 1.95 6.71 -9.54
CA VAL A 6 0.51 7.03 -9.54
C VAL A 6 -0.16 5.99 -8.66
N GLY A 7 -0.97 6.41 -7.68
CA GLY A 7 -1.55 5.52 -6.66
C GLY A 7 -0.69 5.42 -5.39
N ASP A 8 -0.94 4.38 -4.62
CA ASP A 8 -0.40 4.15 -3.27
C ASP A 8 0.55 2.95 -3.18
N SER A 9 1.01 2.42 -4.33
CA SER A 9 2.16 1.50 -4.33
C SER A 9 3.45 2.21 -3.89
N THR A 10 4.31 1.48 -3.19
CA THR A 10 5.54 1.99 -2.62
C THR A 10 6.74 1.69 -3.52
N VAL A 11 7.62 2.68 -3.66
CA VAL A 11 9.02 2.48 -4.10
C VAL A 11 9.95 2.82 -2.95
N ALA A 12 10.85 1.91 -2.59
CA ALA A 12 11.78 2.07 -1.49
C ALA A 12 13.22 1.72 -1.87
N LEU A 13 14.19 2.35 -1.21
CA LEU A 13 15.60 1.98 -1.30
C LEU A 13 16.03 1.39 0.04
N SER A 14 16.62 0.21 0.02
CA SER A 14 17.19 -0.41 1.20
C SER A 14 18.71 -0.52 1.08
N CYS A 15 19.43 -0.05 2.09
CA CYS A 15 20.89 0.02 2.12
C CYS A 15 21.47 -0.69 3.33
N THR A 16 22.67 -1.24 3.21
CA THR A 16 23.41 -1.86 4.30
C THR A 16 24.04 -0.79 5.21
N ASN A 17 23.87 -0.97 6.51
CA ASN A 17 24.44 -0.16 7.58
C ASN A 17 25.84 -0.68 7.98
N ALA A 18 26.58 0.09 8.78
CA ALA A 18 27.93 -0.28 9.21
C ALA A 18 27.97 -1.56 10.09
N ASP A 19 26.88 -1.89 10.78
CA ASP A 19 26.70 -3.08 11.61
C ASP A 19 26.24 -4.33 10.81
N GLY A 20 26.09 -4.19 9.49
CA GLY A 20 25.63 -5.26 8.59
C GLY A 20 24.10 -5.41 8.49
N THR A 21 23.32 -4.69 9.32
CA THR A 21 21.85 -4.62 9.16
C THR A 21 21.48 -3.79 7.93
N ARG A 22 20.19 -3.79 7.54
CA ARG A 22 19.71 -2.98 6.42
C ARG A 22 18.64 -1.99 6.87
N SER A 23 18.67 -0.79 6.30
CA SER A 23 17.68 0.26 6.53
C SER A 23 16.97 0.61 5.22
N GLY A 24 15.64 0.53 5.23
CA GLY A 24 14.79 0.90 4.11
C GLY A 24 14.24 2.31 4.22
N LYS A 25 14.00 2.96 3.07
CA LYS A 25 13.38 4.28 2.98
C LYS A 25 12.52 4.41 1.73
N ARG A 26 11.25 4.80 1.90
CA ARG A 26 10.32 5.17 0.82
C ARG A 26 10.85 6.38 0.04
N LEU A 27 10.73 6.35 -1.28
CA LEU A 27 11.30 7.34 -2.21
C LEU A 27 10.25 8.29 -2.82
N LEU A 28 8.97 7.96 -2.71
CA LEU A 28 7.83 8.76 -3.19
C LEU A 28 6.72 8.75 -2.14
N ASP A 29 6.02 9.87 -1.96
CA ASP A 29 4.83 9.90 -1.11
C ASP A 29 3.69 9.08 -1.73
N LEU A 30 2.88 8.46 -0.88
CA LEU A 30 1.72 7.69 -1.33
C LEU A 30 0.59 8.62 -1.77
N HIS A 31 -0.11 8.28 -2.86
CA HIS A 31 -1.30 9.02 -3.28
C HIS A 31 -2.57 8.53 -2.58
N ALA A 32 -2.60 8.69 -1.26
CA ALA A 32 -3.70 8.30 -0.39
C ALA A 32 -4.39 9.52 0.25
N THR A 33 -5.65 9.35 0.64
CA THR A 33 -6.42 10.37 1.40
C THR A 33 -5.77 10.74 2.73
N THR A 34 -5.00 9.83 3.32
CA THR A 34 -4.29 10.02 4.59
C THR A 34 -2.95 10.75 4.43
N THR A 35 -2.46 10.92 3.19
CA THR A 35 -1.25 11.69 2.91
C THR A 35 -1.58 13.18 2.97
N PRO A 36 -1.00 13.98 3.90
CA PRO A 36 -1.41 15.37 4.11
C PRO A 36 -1.31 16.26 2.86
N SER A 37 -0.28 16.07 2.04
CA SER A 37 -0.09 16.83 0.79
C SER A 37 -1.16 16.51 -0.25
N GLU A 38 -1.61 15.27 -0.33
CA GLU A 38 -2.66 14.83 -1.26
C GLU A 38 -4.06 15.21 -0.77
N TYR A 39 -4.32 15.08 0.53
CA TYR A 39 -5.53 15.59 1.15
C TYR A 39 -5.68 17.08 0.82
N PHE A 40 -4.65 17.88 1.09
CA PHE A 40 -4.65 19.31 0.80
C PHE A 40 -4.83 19.59 -0.69
N ARG A 41 -4.11 18.90 -1.57
CA ARG A 41 -4.22 19.07 -3.04
C ARG A 41 -5.66 18.88 -3.51
N VAL A 42 -6.30 17.80 -3.08
CA VAL A 42 -7.69 17.50 -3.49
C VAL A 42 -8.63 18.55 -2.88
N SER A 43 -8.58 18.81 -1.56
CA SER A 43 -9.45 19.81 -0.93
C SER A 43 -9.38 21.18 -1.60
N MET A 44 -8.18 21.63 -1.99
CA MET A 44 -7.97 22.94 -2.64
C MET A 44 -8.34 22.96 -4.13
N SER A 45 -8.55 21.79 -4.74
CA SER A 45 -8.99 21.69 -6.14
C SER A 45 -10.51 21.87 -6.28
N HIS A 46 -11.25 21.91 -5.17
CA HIS A 46 -12.70 21.97 -5.15
C HIS A 46 -13.21 23.15 -4.28
N PRO A 47 -14.42 23.66 -4.54
CA PRO A 47 -15.00 24.73 -3.73
C PRO A 47 -15.24 24.32 -2.28
N ALA A 48 -15.02 25.22 -1.33
CA ALA A 48 -15.18 24.95 0.11
C ALA A 48 -16.59 24.52 0.54
N VAL A 49 -17.62 24.83 -0.26
CA VAL A 49 -19.02 24.37 -0.02
C VAL A 49 -19.20 22.86 -0.25
N GLU A 50 -18.18 22.20 -0.79
CA GLU A 50 -18.14 20.77 -1.00
C GLU A 50 -17.41 20.08 0.16
N GLU A 51 -18.03 20.06 1.33
CA GLU A 51 -17.45 19.51 2.56
C GLU A 51 -17.36 17.97 2.55
N ASP A 52 -18.15 17.30 1.70
CA ASP A 52 -18.29 15.84 1.64
C ASP A 52 -17.26 15.12 0.72
N ILE A 53 -16.17 15.79 0.36
CA ILE A 53 -15.15 15.20 -0.53
C ILE A 53 -14.47 14.01 0.14
N PHE A 54 -14.19 14.12 1.44
CA PHE A 54 -13.58 13.07 2.24
C PHE A 54 -14.56 12.62 3.32
N LEU A 55 -14.97 11.35 3.25
CA LEU A 55 -15.87 10.73 4.21
C LEU A 55 -15.21 9.44 4.71
N ARG A 56 -14.99 9.35 6.02
CA ARG A 56 -14.32 8.19 6.68
C ARG A 56 -12.97 7.85 6.04
N ASP A 57 -12.14 8.87 5.83
CA ASP A 57 -10.84 8.75 5.15
C ASP A 57 -10.92 8.19 3.73
N ARG A 58 -12.09 8.27 3.07
CA ARG A 58 -12.28 7.87 1.66
C ARG A 58 -12.80 9.04 0.84
N LEU A 59 -12.23 9.19 -0.35
CA LEU A 59 -12.67 10.11 -1.38
C LEU A 59 -14.07 9.69 -1.86
N LEU A 60 -15.03 10.63 -1.77
CA LEU A 60 -16.45 10.44 -2.07
C LEU A 60 -17.04 9.18 -1.40
N ASN A 61 -16.59 8.87 -0.17
CA ASN A 61 -16.96 7.67 0.59
C ASN A 61 -16.66 6.34 -0.14
N SER A 62 -15.76 6.34 -1.12
CA SER A 62 -15.62 5.23 -2.07
C SER A 62 -14.18 4.78 -2.25
N LEU A 63 -13.21 5.69 -2.41
CA LEU A 63 -11.82 5.35 -2.77
C LEU A 63 -10.81 5.87 -1.74
N SER A 64 -9.82 5.06 -1.36
CA SER A 64 -8.72 5.45 -0.46
C SER A 64 -7.58 6.21 -1.16
N MET A 65 -7.51 6.10 -2.49
CA MET A 65 -6.52 6.76 -3.33
C MET A 65 -7.00 8.10 -3.89
N THR A 66 -6.07 9.02 -4.10
CA THR A 66 -6.30 10.35 -4.68
C THR A 66 -5.80 10.48 -6.12
N ARG A 67 -5.02 9.50 -6.59
CA ARG A 67 -4.52 9.41 -7.97
C ARG A 67 -4.58 7.99 -8.48
N ALA A 68 -5.09 7.81 -9.69
CA ALA A 68 -5.19 6.51 -10.34
C ALA A 68 -5.32 6.67 -11.87
N ILE A 69 -4.81 5.68 -12.60
CA ILE A 69 -5.12 5.48 -14.02
C ILE A 69 -6.45 4.71 -14.08
N GLY A 70 -7.39 5.13 -14.93
CA GLY A 70 -8.76 4.59 -14.88
C GLY A 70 -9.66 5.40 -13.95
N ASP A 71 -10.42 4.73 -13.06
CA ASP A 71 -11.34 5.36 -12.08
C ASP A 71 -12.20 6.48 -12.67
N PHE A 72 -12.81 6.20 -13.82
CA PHE A 72 -13.56 7.20 -14.59
C PHE A 72 -14.72 7.81 -13.79
N SER A 73 -15.28 7.07 -12.83
CA SER A 73 -16.37 7.51 -11.95
C SER A 73 -16.00 8.69 -11.05
N PHE A 74 -14.70 8.92 -10.83
CA PHE A 74 -14.19 10.08 -10.10
C PHE A 74 -13.77 11.22 -11.02
N LYS A 75 -13.88 11.05 -12.34
CA LYS A 75 -13.38 11.98 -13.37
C LYS A 75 -14.49 12.58 -14.22
N PHE A 76 -15.62 11.90 -14.37
CA PHE A 76 -16.73 12.36 -15.20
C PHE A 76 -17.84 13.03 -14.41
N HIS A 77 -18.60 13.88 -15.11
CA HIS A 77 -19.75 14.56 -14.55
C HIS A 77 -20.83 13.57 -14.07
N ARG A 78 -21.42 13.89 -12.92
CA ARG A 78 -22.52 13.13 -12.31
C ARG A 78 -23.64 12.77 -13.28
N SER A 79 -24.05 13.70 -14.15
CA SER A 79 -25.16 13.47 -15.10
C SER A 79 -24.85 12.31 -16.05
N TYR A 80 -23.62 12.27 -16.57
CA TYR A 80 -23.13 11.18 -17.39
C TYR A 80 -23.07 9.87 -16.60
N LEU A 81 -22.51 9.89 -15.39
CA LEU A 81 -22.39 8.69 -14.54
C LEU A 81 -23.76 8.12 -14.15
N THR A 82 -24.71 8.98 -13.80
CA THR A 82 -26.08 8.58 -13.44
C THR A 82 -26.77 7.90 -14.63
N HIS A 83 -26.61 8.45 -15.83
CA HIS A 83 -27.13 7.85 -17.04
C HIS A 83 -26.43 6.53 -17.37
N LEU A 84 -25.10 6.49 -17.38
CA LEU A 84 -24.32 5.30 -17.66
C LEU A 84 -24.66 4.14 -16.71
N PHE A 85 -24.66 4.39 -15.39
CA PHE A 85 -24.97 3.36 -14.40
C PHE A 85 -26.43 2.90 -14.43
N SER A 86 -27.35 3.65 -15.06
CA SER A 86 -28.72 3.17 -15.26
C SER A 86 -28.84 2.02 -16.27
N TYR A 87 -27.82 1.81 -17.12
CA TYR A 87 -27.78 0.74 -18.12
C TYR A 87 -26.93 -0.47 -17.72
N LEU A 88 -26.15 -0.37 -16.64
CA LEU A 88 -25.19 -1.39 -16.26
C LEU A 88 -25.66 -2.11 -14.98
N PRO A 89 -25.67 -3.45 -14.97
CA PRO A 89 -25.79 -4.16 -13.70
C PRO A 89 -24.57 -3.80 -12.83
N SER A 90 -24.82 -3.50 -11.56
CA SER A 90 -23.76 -3.13 -10.61
C SER A 90 -23.50 -4.27 -9.63
N THR A 91 -22.26 -4.73 -9.60
CA THR A 91 -21.70 -5.53 -8.50
C THR A 91 -20.93 -4.67 -7.50
N ALA A 92 -20.91 -3.35 -7.69
CA ALA A 92 -20.21 -2.44 -6.79
C ALA A 92 -20.85 -2.43 -5.40
N SER A 93 -20.04 -2.12 -4.39
CA SER A 93 -20.53 -2.00 -3.01
C SER A 93 -21.68 -1.00 -2.92
N ALA A 94 -22.57 -1.20 -1.95
CA ALA A 94 -23.78 -0.39 -1.78
C ALA A 94 -23.49 1.13 -1.68
N ASN A 95 -22.30 1.51 -1.22
CA ASN A 95 -21.88 2.90 -1.05
C ASN A 95 -21.20 3.50 -2.29
N TYR A 96 -20.73 2.68 -3.24
CA TYR A 96 -19.91 3.16 -4.36
C TYR A 96 -20.68 4.08 -5.31
N ILE A 97 -21.78 3.59 -5.90
CA ILE A 97 -22.58 4.37 -6.85
C ILE A 97 -23.17 5.63 -6.19
N PRO A 98 -23.78 5.55 -4.98
CA PRO A 98 -24.19 6.75 -4.27
C PRO A 98 -23.03 7.70 -4.00
N GLY A 99 -21.84 7.18 -3.68
CA GLY A 99 -20.63 7.97 -3.48
C GLY A 99 -20.30 8.87 -4.67
N VAL A 100 -20.07 8.25 -5.82
CA VAL A 100 -19.63 8.91 -7.06
C VAL A 100 -20.76 9.66 -7.80
N THR A 101 -22.02 9.47 -7.43
CA THR A 101 -23.15 10.22 -8.01
C THR A 101 -23.69 11.30 -7.08
N LYS A 102 -23.82 11.07 -5.77
CA LYS A 102 -24.38 12.06 -4.83
C LYS A 102 -23.39 13.16 -4.50
N TYR A 103 -22.14 12.79 -4.21
CA TYR A 103 -21.11 13.71 -3.71
C TYR A 103 -20.25 14.32 -4.81
N SER A 104 -20.23 13.72 -6.01
CA SER A 104 -19.53 14.28 -7.18
C SER A 104 -20.25 15.53 -7.72
N ARG A 105 -19.76 16.72 -7.36
CA ARG A 105 -20.25 18.03 -7.81
C ARG A 105 -19.29 18.70 -8.80
N THR A 106 -17.98 18.67 -8.55
CA THR A 106 -16.94 19.37 -9.31
C THR A 106 -15.81 18.43 -9.77
N PRO A 107 -16.09 17.34 -10.50
CA PRO A 107 -15.04 16.44 -11.00
C PRO A 107 -14.05 17.18 -11.92
N PRO A 108 -12.78 16.70 -12.02
CA PRO A 108 -12.28 15.43 -11.50
C PRO A 108 -11.73 15.49 -10.07
N TYR A 109 -12.00 14.43 -9.28
CA TYR A 109 -11.46 14.23 -7.92
C TYR A 109 -10.19 13.39 -7.89
N VAL A 110 -10.05 12.48 -8.86
CA VAL A 110 -8.89 11.63 -9.06
C VAL A 110 -8.17 12.05 -10.34
N ILE A 111 -6.85 12.19 -10.29
CA ILE A 111 -6.02 12.49 -11.46
C ILE A 111 -5.09 11.32 -11.78
N ALA A 112 -4.62 11.23 -13.02
CA ALA A 112 -3.62 10.24 -13.45
C ALA A 112 -2.18 10.80 -13.50
N THR A 113 -1.99 12.07 -13.12
CA THR A 113 -0.68 12.73 -13.17
C THR A 113 0.26 12.13 -12.13
N PRO A 114 1.43 11.60 -12.53
CA PRO A 114 2.37 10.99 -11.59
C PRO A 114 3.08 12.03 -10.73
N SER A 115 3.52 11.61 -9.56
CA SER A 115 4.62 12.28 -8.85
C SER A 115 5.95 11.78 -9.41
N LEU A 116 6.83 12.72 -9.74
CA LEU A 116 8.16 12.44 -10.31
C LEU A 116 9.25 12.77 -9.31
N SER A 117 10.26 11.92 -9.21
CA SER A 117 11.45 12.16 -8.40
C SER A 117 12.70 11.63 -9.10
N TYR A 118 13.83 12.31 -8.90
CA TYR A 118 15.14 11.83 -9.31
C TYR A 118 15.98 11.54 -8.07
N VAL A 119 16.50 10.31 -8.00
CA VAL A 119 17.42 9.88 -6.95
C VAL A 119 18.78 9.59 -7.57
N ASP A 120 19.81 10.31 -7.11
CA ASP A 120 21.18 9.94 -7.41
C ASP A 120 21.59 8.74 -6.57
N LEU A 121 21.94 7.64 -7.24
CA LEU A 121 22.35 6.39 -6.58
C LEU A 121 23.85 6.37 -6.23
N GLN A 122 24.66 7.31 -6.75
CA GLN A 122 26.09 7.38 -6.49
C GLN A 122 26.43 7.33 -4.98
N PRO A 123 25.77 8.11 -4.10
CA PRO A 123 26.07 8.10 -2.66
C PRO A 123 25.71 6.80 -1.95
N PHE A 124 24.88 5.96 -2.58
CA PHE A 124 24.39 4.72 -1.98
C PHE A 124 25.18 3.49 -2.42
N ARG A 125 25.99 3.57 -3.49
CA ARG A 125 26.69 2.41 -4.07
C ARG A 125 27.54 1.63 -3.07
N ALA A 126 28.27 2.32 -2.20
CA ALA A 126 29.10 1.68 -1.17
C ALA A 126 28.29 0.94 -0.08
N ARG A 127 26.98 1.15 -0.04
CA ARG A 127 26.04 0.53 0.92
C ARG A 127 25.16 -0.54 0.27
N ASN A 128 25.60 -1.10 -0.86
CA ASN A 128 24.94 -2.21 -1.57
C ASN A 128 23.43 -1.97 -1.73
N PRO A 129 23.00 -0.90 -2.44
CA PRO A 129 21.60 -0.49 -2.46
C PRO A 129 20.74 -1.53 -3.18
N ILE A 130 19.56 -1.84 -2.62
CA ILE A 130 18.53 -2.67 -3.25
C ILE A 130 17.29 -1.81 -3.42
N LEU A 131 16.76 -1.76 -4.63
CA LEU A 131 15.51 -1.06 -4.95
C LEU A 131 14.34 -2.03 -4.79
N LEU A 132 13.27 -1.55 -4.16
CA LEU A 132 12.04 -2.28 -3.88
C LEU A 132 10.87 -1.55 -4.51
N LEU A 133 9.99 -2.30 -5.18
CA LEU A 133 8.67 -1.84 -5.56
C LEU A 133 7.65 -2.82 -4.99
N PHE A 134 6.61 -2.33 -4.34
CA PHE A 134 5.56 -3.19 -3.83
C PHE A 134 4.20 -2.50 -3.77
N THR A 135 3.13 -3.29 -3.84
CA THR A 135 1.74 -2.82 -3.70
C THR A 135 1.40 -2.54 -2.24
N ASP A 136 0.30 -1.82 -2.03
CA ASP A 136 -0.25 -1.50 -0.71
C ASP A 136 -0.65 -2.75 0.09
N GLY A 137 -0.94 -3.88 -0.55
CA GLY A 137 -1.09 -5.16 0.14
C GLY A 137 0.13 -5.53 1.00
N VAL A 138 1.34 -5.17 0.56
CA VAL A 138 2.58 -5.34 1.35
C VAL A 138 2.68 -4.28 2.45
N ASP A 139 2.25 -3.04 2.19
CA ASP A 139 2.10 -2.01 3.23
C ASP A 139 1.14 -2.48 4.34
N ASN A 140 0.01 -3.11 3.99
CA ASN A 140 -0.98 -3.64 4.93
C ASN A 140 -0.40 -4.78 5.79
N LEU A 141 0.33 -5.72 5.19
CA LEU A 141 1.03 -6.78 5.93
C LEU A 141 2.11 -6.22 6.87
N ALA A 142 2.90 -5.26 6.38
CA ALA A 142 3.97 -4.63 7.13
C ALA A 142 3.44 -3.74 8.26
N SER A 143 2.30 -3.07 8.09
CA SER A 143 1.67 -2.24 9.13
C SER A 143 0.77 -3.02 10.09
N GLY A 144 0.52 -4.31 9.86
CA GLY A 144 -0.35 -5.11 10.72
C GLY A 144 -1.85 -4.95 10.43
N ARG A 145 -2.23 -4.32 9.30
CA ARG A 145 -3.63 -4.00 8.96
C ARG A 145 -4.41 -5.15 8.33
N PHE A 146 -3.77 -6.29 8.18
CA PHE A 146 -4.39 -7.52 7.68
C PHE A 146 -5.18 -8.26 8.77
N ASP A 147 -5.00 -7.92 10.04
CA ASP A 147 -5.73 -8.48 11.18
C ASP A 147 -6.42 -7.35 11.94
N ALA A 148 -7.75 -7.38 12.02
CA ALA A 148 -8.57 -6.37 12.68
C ALA A 148 -8.32 -6.28 14.19
N LYS A 149 -7.77 -7.34 14.81
CA LYS A 149 -7.39 -7.39 16.24
C LYS A 149 -5.97 -6.92 16.48
N ALA A 150 -5.13 -6.86 15.44
CA ALA A 150 -3.75 -6.45 15.57
C ALA A 150 -3.66 -4.93 15.81
N VAL A 151 -2.72 -4.54 16.67
CA VAL A 151 -2.37 -3.14 16.85
C VAL A 151 -1.55 -2.69 15.63
N PRO A 152 -1.98 -1.65 14.89
CA PRO A 152 -1.21 -1.15 13.77
C PRO A 152 0.19 -0.72 14.20
N ARG A 153 1.19 -1.16 13.44
CA ARG A 153 2.60 -0.81 13.67
C ARG A 153 2.84 0.64 13.29
N LYS A 154 3.78 1.29 13.98
CA LYS A 154 4.08 2.72 13.80
C LYS A 154 5.14 2.97 12.73
N GLU A 155 5.96 1.96 12.48
CA GLU A 155 7.06 1.98 11.55
C GLU A 155 6.53 2.10 10.12
N ASP A 156 7.21 2.90 9.31
CA ASP A 156 6.90 2.95 7.89
C ASP A 156 7.20 1.57 7.25
N PRO A 157 6.29 1.01 6.44
CA PRO A 157 6.47 -0.28 5.80
C PRO A 157 7.79 -0.44 5.05
N SER A 158 8.33 0.63 4.46
CA SER A 158 9.60 0.59 3.75
C SER A 158 10.78 0.26 4.66
N VAL A 159 10.72 0.64 5.94
CA VAL A 159 11.73 0.30 6.95
C VAL A 159 11.71 -1.19 7.23
N ILE A 160 10.51 -1.75 7.48
CA ILE A 160 10.31 -3.18 7.76
C ILE A 160 10.76 -4.03 6.57
N VAL A 161 10.20 -3.77 5.38
CA VAL A 161 10.52 -4.49 4.15
C VAL A 161 12.00 -4.39 3.80
N GLY A 162 12.57 -3.19 3.96
CA GLY A 162 13.99 -2.97 3.68
C GLY A 162 14.93 -3.74 4.61
N ALA A 163 14.57 -3.87 5.88
CA ALA A 163 15.35 -4.58 6.89
C ALA A 163 15.22 -6.12 6.76
N LEU A 164 14.07 -6.63 6.33
CA LEU A 164 13.88 -8.06 6.02
C LEU A 164 14.74 -8.57 4.85
N LEU A 165 15.36 -7.66 4.10
CA LEU A 165 16.40 -7.99 3.13
C LEU A 165 17.81 -8.11 3.77
N GLY A 166 17.96 -8.00 5.08
CA GLY A 166 19.24 -8.27 5.74
C GLY A 166 19.49 -9.77 5.87
N ASP A 167 20.72 -10.23 5.69
CA ASP A 167 21.10 -11.58 6.15
C ASP A 167 21.18 -11.63 7.68
N ASN A 168 21.44 -10.47 8.31
CA ASN A 168 21.33 -10.24 9.74
C ASN A 168 20.13 -9.32 10.01
N VAL A 169 18.94 -9.92 10.14
CA VAL A 169 17.75 -9.19 10.59
C VAL A 169 17.85 -9.05 12.11
N GLY A 170 18.05 -7.82 12.58
CA GLY A 170 18.20 -7.55 14.02
C GLY A 170 17.00 -8.05 14.84
N SER A 171 17.24 -8.44 16.10
CA SER A 171 16.20 -8.97 17.00
C SER A 171 15.03 -8.00 17.24
N GLU A 172 15.24 -6.71 17.00
CA GLU A 172 14.20 -5.68 17.04
C GLU A 172 13.06 -5.97 16.07
N MET A 173 13.35 -6.56 14.89
CA MET A 173 12.33 -6.83 13.88
C MET A 173 11.28 -7.83 14.36
N ALA A 174 11.68 -8.83 15.15
CA ALA A 174 10.73 -9.77 15.73
C ALA A 174 9.77 -9.06 16.71
N GLY A 175 10.27 -8.06 17.44
CA GLY A 175 9.44 -7.21 18.31
C GLY A 175 8.45 -6.35 17.53
N ILE A 176 8.88 -5.75 16.41
CA ILE A 176 8.02 -4.96 15.51
C ILE A 176 6.95 -5.85 14.86
N LEU A 177 7.35 -7.03 14.38
CA LEU A 177 6.43 -7.94 13.71
C LEU A 177 5.48 -8.66 14.68
N GLY A 178 5.86 -8.77 15.95
CA GLY A 178 5.11 -9.50 16.97
C GLY A 178 5.28 -11.02 16.89
N HIS A 179 6.21 -11.50 16.07
CA HIS A 179 6.57 -12.90 15.92
C HIS A 179 8.04 -13.04 15.49
N GLY A 180 8.60 -14.24 15.59
CA GLY A 180 9.97 -14.49 15.15
C GLY A 180 10.15 -14.33 13.64
N VAL A 181 11.35 -13.91 13.25
CA VAL A 181 11.79 -13.81 11.85
C VAL A 181 12.55 -15.08 11.51
N GLU A 182 12.26 -15.64 10.34
CA GLU A 182 13.01 -16.76 9.78
C GLU A 182 13.96 -16.24 8.70
N SER A 183 15.15 -16.82 8.68
CA SER A 183 16.21 -16.48 7.73
C SER A 183 16.12 -17.37 6.49
N LYS A 184 16.42 -16.83 5.32
CA LYS A 184 16.55 -17.60 4.06
C LYS A 184 15.25 -18.27 3.63
N TRP A 185 14.11 -17.64 3.91
CA TRP A 185 12.82 -17.91 3.26
C TRP A 185 12.92 -18.01 1.74
N HIS A 186 13.87 -17.28 1.14
CA HIS A 186 14.15 -17.35 -0.30
C HIS A 186 14.63 -18.72 -0.81
N GLY A 187 14.93 -19.68 0.08
CA GLY A 187 15.32 -21.04 -0.27
C GLY A 187 16.55 -21.12 -1.18
N CYS A 188 16.66 -22.21 -1.95
CA CYS A 188 17.77 -22.41 -2.89
C CYS A 188 17.69 -21.51 -4.13
N ASP A 189 16.50 -21.02 -4.48
CA ASP A 189 16.27 -20.20 -5.67
C ASP A 189 16.72 -18.75 -5.47
N GLY A 190 16.94 -18.33 -4.21
CA GLY A 190 17.42 -17.00 -3.88
C GLY A 190 16.42 -15.88 -4.17
N ASN A 191 15.12 -16.20 -4.28
CA ASN A 191 14.08 -15.21 -4.49
C ASN A 191 13.87 -14.32 -3.25
N ARG A 192 14.53 -13.17 -3.27
CA ARG A 192 14.51 -12.17 -2.19
C ARG A 192 13.12 -11.57 -1.91
N ALA A 193 12.17 -11.66 -2.84
CA ALA A 193 10.78 -11.24 -2.56
C ALA A 193 10.09 -12.19 -1.58
N ILE A 194 10.37 -13.50 -1.68
CA ILE A 194 9.86 -14.52 -0.76
C ILE A 194 10.45 -14.33 0.64
N GLU A 195 11.70 -13.86 0.75
CA GLU A 195 12.32 -13.50 2.03
C GLU A 195 11.46 -12.51 2.82
N VAL A 196 10.99 -11.47 2.13
CA VAL A 196 10.12 -10.45 2.71
C VAL A 196 8.74 -11.03 2.99
N LEU A 197 8.12 -11.67 1.98
CA LEU A 197 6.74 -12.12 2.08
C LEU A 197 6.55 -13.17 3.17
N GLY A 198 7.41 -14.19 3.26
CA GLY A 198 7.32 -15.24 4.28
C GLY A 198 7.41 -14.67 5.69
N ASN A 199 8.31 -13.71 5.90
CA ASN A 199 8.41 -13.01 7.18
C ASN A 199 7.23 -12.07 7.46
N LEU A 200 6.66 -11.39 6.47
CA LEU A 200 5.48 -10.56 6.70
C LEU A 200 4.22 -11.38 7.02
N LEU A 201 4.09 -12.56 6.42
CA LEU A 201 2.96 -13.45 6.62
C LEU A 201 3.01 -14.15 7.98
N GLY A 202 4.19 -14.54 8.47
CA GLY A 202 4.32 -15.09 9.82
C GLY A 202 5.71 -15.50 10.28
N GLY A 203 6.73 -15.51 9.41
CA GLY A 203 8.10 -15.81 9.82
C GLY A 203 8.20 -17.19 10.48
N THR A 204 8.53 -17.26 11.77
CA THR A 204 8.56 -18.53 12.52
C THR A 204 7.22 -18.94 13.15
N ASP A 205 6.17 -18.12 13.01
CA ASP A 205 4.83 -18.37 13.55
C ASP A 205 4.01 -19.24 12.59
N ILE A 206 3.97 -20.54 12.90
CA ILE A 206 3.32 -21.55 12.09
C ILE A 206 1.80 -21.38 12.09
N GLU A 207 1.21 -20.96 13.21
CA GLU A 207 -0.25 -20.80 13.32
C GLU A 207 -0.70 -19.66 12.40
N ARG A 208 -0.01 -18.52 12.47
CA ARG A 208 -0.27 -17.38 11.60
C ARG A 208 -0.05 -17.70 10.12
N LEU A 209 1.02 -18.42 9.77
CA LEU A 209 1.24 -18.88 8.40
C LEU A 209 0.14 -19.84 7.92
N SER A 210 -0.37 -20.70 8.80
CA SER A 210 -1.48 -21.57 8.45
C SER A 210 -2.74 -20.77 8.12
N MET A 211 -3.02 -19.69 8.86
CA MET A 211 -4.16 -18.82 8.59
C MET A 211 -4.08 -18.13 7.23
N THR A 212 -2.86 -17.73 6.81
CA THR A 212 -2.64 -17.06 5.51
C THR A 212 -2.80 -17.99 4.31
N MET A 213 -2.96 -19.30 4.55
CA MET A 213 -3.15 -20.32 3.52
C MET A 213 -4.50 -21.03 3.61
N ASP A 214 -5.33 -20.71 4.61
CA ASP A 214 -6.64 -21.34 4.80
C ASP A 214 -7.73 -20.57 4.02
N PRO A 215 -8.30 -21.16 2.94
CA PRO A 215 -9.34 -20.51 2.16
C PRO A 215 -10.60 -20.19 2.98
N ALA A 216 -10.90 -20.98 4.03
CA ALA A 216 -12.07 -20.72 4.87
C ALA A 216 -11.91 -19.43 5.68
N ILE A 217 -10.67 -19.07 6.06
CA ILE A 217 -10.36 -17.83 6.76
C ILE A 217 -10.32 -16.65 5.79
N ILE A 218 -9.76 -16.86 4.59
CA ILE A 218 -9.53 -15.79 3.60
C ILE A 218 -10.79 -15.44 2.79
N SER A 219 -11.70 -16.40 2.60
CA SER A 219 -12.88 -16.22 1.71
C SER A 219 -14.03 -15.43 2.31
N ASP A 220 -14.05 -15.18 3.63
CA ASP A 220 -15.17 -14.51 4.31
C ASP A 220 -15.02 -12.97 4.32
N ALA A 221 -14.78 -12.38 3.14
CA ALA A 221 -14.28 -11.01 2.97
C ALA A 221 -15.20 -9.89 3.49
N ASP A 222 -16.48 -10.15 3.73
CA ASP A 222 -17.45 -9.11 4.13
C ASP A 222 -17.42 -8.80 5.64
N ASP A 223 -16.86 -9.69 6.48
CA ASP A 223 -16.73 -9.52 7.94
C ASP A 223 -15.43 -10.15 8.51
N ALA A 224 -14.44 -10.46 7.66
CA ALA A 224 -13.24 -11.15 8.09
C ALA A 224 -12.43 -10.31 9.10
N GLU A 225 -12.20 -10.89 10.28
CA GLU A 225 -11.18 -10.41 11.21
C GLU A 225 -9.76 -10.46 10.60
N PHE A 226 -9.59 -11.20 9.50
CA PHE A 226 -8.33 -11.44 8.82
C PHE A 226 -8.47 -11.29 7.29
N TYR A 227 -7.78 -10.31 6.70
CA TYR A 227 -7.83 -10.01 5.28
C TYR A 227 -6.43 -9.80 4.71
N ILE A 228 -6.09 -10.52 3.65
CA ILE A 228 -4.85 -10.31 2.89
C ILE A 228 -5.23 -9.75 1.53
N ASP A 229 -4.72 -8.56 1.25
CA ASP A 229 -4.86 -7.95 -0.07
C ASP A 229 -3.87 -8.54 -1.08
N ASP A 230 -4.08 -8.28 -2.36
CA ASP A 230 -3.15 -8.68 -3.41
C ASP A 230 -1.75 -8.10 -3.16
N THR A 231 -0.76 -8.99 -3.03
CA THR A 231 0.62 -8.62 -2.73
C THR A 231 1.52 -8.84 -3.94
N SER A 232 2.23 -7.79 -4.35
CA SER A 232 3.25 -7.86 -5.39
C SER A 232 4.51 -7.19 -4.88
N ILE A 233 5.66 -7.86 -5.03
CA ILE A 233 6.98 -7.37 -4.62
C ILE A 233 7.95 -7.57 -5.78
N ILE A 234 8.64 -6.49 -6.15
CA ILE A 234 9.76 -6.51 -7.10
C ILE A 234 11.01 -6.08 -6.33
N VAL A 235 12.03 -6.93 -6.37
CA VAL A 235 13.35 -6.67 -5.79
C VAL A 235 14.36 -6.50 -6.92
N CYS A 236 14.98 -5.32 -7.01
CA CYS A 236 16.00 -4.99 -7.98
C CYS A 236 17.36 -4.86 -7.28
N ILE A 237 18.27 -5.79 -7.60
CA ILE A 237 19.61 -5.93 -7.01
C ILE A 237 20.66 -5.39 -7.99
#